data_AF-A0A9P9EFX1-F1
#
_entry.id   AF-A0A9P9EFX1-F1
#
_cell.length_a   1.000
_cell.length_b   1.000
_cell.length_c   1.000
_cell.angle_alpha   90.00
_cell.angle_beta   90.00
_cell.angle_gamma   90.00
#
_symmetry.space_group_name_H-M   'P 1'
#
loop_
_entity.id
_entity.type
_entity.pdbx_description
1 polymer ?
#
loop_
_entity_poly.entity_id
_entity_poly.type
_entity_poly.pdbx_seq_one_letter_code
_entity_poly.pdbx_strand_id
1 'polypeptide(L)'
;MQDRNEISAHNVEIYLKICDEIRAGAEPTDAWKARKAGLSSPHVQRCVRQLLKNRALWEAFNLVLDIPGLQNGMRTSTLHKLISLKCDEQLMSYLRHIRTVWSRFVQDDDEAIKKFDATDVKELELRCPRYSAYDKAKIQMELEGGHIFRNFSQHERQAIWAIVTSTDCIIPSLYTFFEDVKLLQACVESMKYLISPVEETFNMALRASWTQGRMESEMSADEEARIDLLIRDLWMLTMQNFRLLSQQPRRSAERLLAKVPPQRANESKLARFARFADRSGFHSPEISILKELPPQQEEELVFCLK
;
A
#
# COMPACT_ATOMS: atom_id res chain seq x y z
N MET A 1 -16.99 -1.75 -21.21
CA MET A 1 -16.43 -2.15 -19.89
C MET A 1 -15.72 -3.50 -19.98
N GLN A 2 -16.30 -4.49 -20.69
CA GLN A 2 -15.72 -5.82 -20.94
C GLN A 2 -14.27 -5.78 -21.49
N ASP A 3 -14.04 -4.96 -22.52
CA ASP A 3 -12.74 -4.79 -23.18
C ASP A 3 -11.59 -4.30 -22.24
N ARG A 4 -11.89 -3.44 -21.26
CA ARG A 4 -10.86 -2.96 -20.31
C ARG A 4 -10.44 -4.01 -19.29
N ASN A 5 -11.37 -4.87 -18.86
CA ASN A 5 -11.06 -5.94 -17.92
C ASN A 5 -10.26 -7.05 -18.61
N GLU A 6 -10.59 -7.36 -19.86
CA GLU A 6 -9.85 -8.33 -20.69
C GLU A 6 -8.41 -7.85 -20.96
N ILE A 7 -8.22 -6.58 -21.32
CA ILE A 7 -6.88 -5.99 -21.49
C ILE A 7 -6.08 -6.01 -20.17
N SER A 8 -6.74 -5.79 -19.02
CA SER A 8 -6.08 -5.86 -17.72
C SER A 8 -5.61 -7.28 -17.42
N ALA A 9 -6.47 -8.28 -17.59
CA ALA A 9 -6.15 -9.68 -17.37
C ALA A 9 -5.01 -10.15 -18.29
N HIS A 10 -5.06 -9.80 -19.58
CA HIS A 10 -3.99 -10.11 -20.54
C HIS A 10 -2.63 -9.56 -20.10
N ASN A 11 -2.58 -8.30 -19.65
CA ASN A 11 -1.33 -7.71 -19.18
C ASN A 11 -0.80 -8.39 -17.91
N VAL A 12 -1.69 -8.83 -17.01
CA VAL A 12 -1.31 -9.58 -15.81
C VAL A 12 -0.74 -10.94 -16.19
N GLU A 13 -1.36 -11.65 -17.14
CA GLU A 13 -0.86 -12.93 -17.64
C GLU A 13 0.56 -12.80 -18.21
N ILE A 14 0.80 -11.78 -19.05
CA ILE A 14 2.15 -11.52 -19.60
C ILE A 14 3.15 -11.18 -18.50
N TYR A 15 2.74 -10.40 -17.49
CA TYR A 15 3.58 -10.09 -16.33
C TYR A 15 3.94 -11.35 -15.53
N LEU A 16 2.98 -12.25 -15.28
CA LEU A 16 3.22 -13.50 -14.57
C LEU A 16 4.20 -14.39 -15.33
N LYS A 17 4.08 -14.50 -16.65
CA LYS A 17 5.05 -15.22 -17.50
C LYS A 17 6.47 -14.66 -17.40
N ILE A 18 6.62 -13.33 -17.31
CA ILE A 18 7.93 -12.71 -17.05
C ILE A 18 8.46 -13.15 -15.68
N CYS A 19 7.60 -13.17 -14.66
CA CYS A 19 8.00 -13.62 -13.32
C CYS A 19 8.40 -15.09 -13.29
N ASP A 20 7.70 -15.96 -14.02
CA ASP A 20 8.02 -17.38 -14.12
C ASP A 20 9.37 -17.61 -14.79
N GLU A 21 9.67 -16.87 -15.86
CA GLU A 21 11.01 -16.92 -16.50
C GLU A 21 12.11 -16.49 -15.52
N ILE A 22 11.88 -15.42 -14.75
CA ILE A 22 12.84 -14.95 -13.73
C ILE A 22 13.03 -16.01 -12.63
N ARG A 23 11.94 -16.61 -12.14
CA ARG A 23 11.99 -17.71 -11.15
C ARG A 23 12.71 -18.95 -11.69
N ALA A 24 12.60 -19.21 -13.00
CA ALA A 24 13.33 -20.28 -13.68
C ALA A 24 14.83 -19.96 -13.90
N GLY A 25 15.32 -18.81 -13.42
CA GLY A 25 16.72 -18.41 -13.48
C GLY A 25 17.07 -17.47 -14.63
N ALA A 26 16.08 -16.96 -15.38
CA ALA A 26 16.36 -15.95 -16.39
C ALA A 26 16.71 -14.61 -15.74
N GLU A 27 17.67 -13.89 -16.34
CA GLU A 27 17.96 -12.51 -15.94
C GLU A 27 16.72 -11.62 -16.17
N PRO A 28 16.33 -10.76 -15.20
CA PRO A 28 15.13 -9.92 -15.33
C PRO A 28 15.08 -9.08 -16.60
N THR A 29 16.25 -8.64 -17.08
CA THR A 29 16.37 -7.86 -18.32
C THR A 29 16.01 -8.68 -19.56
N ASP A 30 16.35 -9.97 -19.57
CA ASP A 30 16.15 -10.83 -20.73
C ASP A 30 14.73 -11.39 -20.77
N ALA A 31 14.20 -11.83 -19.63
CA ALA A 31 12.78 -12.17 -19.48
C ALA A 31 11.87 -11.00 -19.89
N TRP A 32 12.23 -9.78 -19.45
CA TRP A 32 11.58 -8.55 -19.89
C TRP A 32 11.62 -8.37 -21.43
N LYS A 33 12.79 -8.49 -22.05
CA LYS A 33 12.94 -8.30 -23.51
C LYS A 33 12.12 -9.32 -24.30
N ALA A 34 12.06 -10.57 -23.83
CA ALA A 34 11.35 -11.66 -24.50
C ALA A 34 9.83 -11.42 -24.57
N ARG A 35 9.25 -10.85 -23.51
CA ARG A 35 7.78 -10.77 -23.36
C ARG A 35 7.18 -9.38 -23.47
N LYS A 36 7.98 -8.30 -23.42
CA LYS A 36 7.48 -6.91 -23.42
C LYS A 36 6.51 -6.60 -24.57
N ALA A 37 6.70 -7.20 -25.74
CA ALA A 37 5.88 -6.97 -26.91
C ALA A 37 4.44 -7.48 -26.73
N GLY A 38 4.23 -8.43 -25.82
CA GLY A 38 2.89 -8.93 -25.47
C GLY A 38 2.09 -7.99 -24.58
N LEU A 39 2.72 -6.98 -23.96
CA LEU A 39 2.00 -5.98 -23.16
C LEU A 39 1.28 -4.97 -24.05
N SER A 40 0.07 -4.58 -23.67
CA SER A 40 -0.87 -3.87 -24.53
C SER A 40 -0.47 -2.44 -24.91
N SER A 41 0.49 -1.83 -24.22
CA SER A 41 0.93 -0.46 -24.52
C SER A 41 2.36 -0.16 -24.06
N PRO A 42 3.05 0.81 -24.71
CA PRO A 42 4.34 1.31 -24.24
C PRO A 42 4.32 1.83 -22.80
N HIS A 43 3.19 2.38 -22.35
CA HIS A 43 2.99 2.84 -20.97
C HIS A 43 3.04 1.68 -19.98
N VAL A 44 2.27 0.61 -20.23
CA VAL A 44 2.30 -0.60 -19.38
C VAL A 44 3.68 -1.25 -19.41
N GLN A 45 4.32 -1.28 -20.58
CA GLN A 45 5.70 -1.76 -20.70
C GLN A 45 6.67 -1.00 -19.80
N ARG A 46 6.59 0.33 -19.78
CA ARG A 46 7.39 1.16 -18.89
C ARG A 46 7.09 0.86 -17.41
N CYS A 47 5.80 0.76 -17.06
CA CYS A 47 5.36 0.48 -15.69
C CYS A 47 5.93 -0.84 -15.15
N VAL A 48 5.80 -1.93 -15.93
CA VAL A 48 6.34 -3.25 -15.56
C VAL A 48 7.86 -3.20 -15.45
N ARG A 49 8.55 -2.58 -16.40
CA ARG A 49 10.01 -2.44 -16.35
C ARG A 49 10.49 -1.67 -15.11
N GLN A 50 9.76 -0.62 -14.71
CA GLN A 50 10.09 0.12 -13.49
C GLN A 50 9.92 -0.75 -12.24
N LEU A 51 8.86 -1.56 -12.18
CA LEU A 51 8.67 -2.50 -11.08
C LEU A 51 9.80 -3.53 -11.01
N LEU A 52 10.19 -4.13 -12.14
CA LEU A 52 11.30 -5.10 -12.19
C LEU A 52 12.64 -4.51 -11.72
N LYS A 53 12.86 -3.20 -11.87
CA LYS A 53 14.05 -2.52 -11.35
C LYS A 53 14.01 -2.34 -9.84
N ASN A 54 12.81 -2.21 -9.26
CA ASN A 54 12.61 -2.15 -7.82
C ASN A 54 12.39 -3.57 -7.28
N ARG A 55 13.51 -4.29 -7.08
CA ARG A 55 13.51 -5.70 -6.71
C ARG A 55 12.69 -5.98 -5.45
N ALA A 56 12.84 -5.16 -4.42
CA ALA A 56 12.15 -5.35 -3.14
C ALA A 56 10.62 -5.23 -3.28
N LEU A 57 10.15 -4.24 -4.04
CA LEU A 57 8.72 -4.09 -4.32
C LEU A 57 8.19 -5.20 -5.24
N TRP A 58 8.97 -5.61 -6.25
CA TRP A 58 8.64 -6.72 -7.14
C TRP A 58 8.48 -8.04 -6.37
N GLU A 59 9.42 -8.37 -5.47
CA GLU A 59 9.33 -9.55 -4.59
C GLU A 59 8.06 -9.48 -3.73
N ALA A 60 7.75 -8.33 -3.15
CA ALA A 60 6.55 -8.16 -2.33
C ALA A 60 5.24 -8.35 -3.13
N PHE A 61 5.18 -7.88 -4.39
CA PHE A 61 4.04 -8.14 -5.26
C PHE A 61 3.88 -9.63 -5.56
N ASN A 62 4.99 -10.33 -5.81
CA ASN A 62 4.93 -11.74 -6.17
C ASN A 62 4.47 -12.63 -5.01
N LEU A 63 4.77 -12.28 -3.76
CA LEU A 63 4.20 -12.97 -2.59
C LEU A 63 2.66 -13.03 -2.62
N VAL A 64 2.03 -11.96 -3.13
CA VAL A 64 0.57 -11.86 -3.26
C VAL A 64 0.10 -12.56 -4.53
N LEU A 65 0.79 -12.37 -5.65
CA LEU A 65 0.42 -12.93 -6.95
C LEU A 65 0.62 -14.45 -7.04
N ASP A 66 1.40 -15.04 -6.14
CA ASP A 66 1.50 -16.50 -5.95
C ASP A 66 0.18 -17.13 -5.50
N ILE A 67 -0.80 -16.32 -5.06
CA ILE A 67 -2.17 -16.74 -4.74
C ILE A 67 -3.05 -16.45 -5.97
N PRO A 68 -3.49 -17.47 -6.74
CA PRO A 68 -4.19 -17.26 -8.01
C PRO A 68 -5.43 -16.36 -7.89
N GLY A 69 -6.24 -16.53 -6.85
CA GLY A 69 -7.42 -15.71 -6.63
C GLY A 69 -7.15 -14.21 -6.50
N LEU A 70 -5.95 -13.80 -6.06
CA LEU A 70 -5.61 -12.38 -5.86
C LEU A 70 -5.11 -11.68 -7.12
N GLN A 71 -4.75 -12.43 -8.17
CA GLN A 71 -4.15 -11.88 -9.39
C GLN A 71 -5.06 -10.88 -10.11
N ASN A 72 -6.38 -11.07 -10.04
CA ASN A 72 -7.37 -10.21 -10.70
C ASN A 72 -7.39 -8.76 -10.18
N GLY A 73 -6.88 -8.51 -8.97
CA GLY A 73 -6.78 -7.16 -8.43
C GLY A 73 -5.60 -6.35 -8.97
N MET A 74 -4.67 -6.97 -9.72
CA MET A 74 -3.45 -6.34 -10.20
C MET A 74 -3.72 -5.26 -11.27
N ARG A 75 -3.18 -4.05 -11.07
CA ARG A 75 -3.36 -2.90 -11.98
C ARG A 75 -2.01 -2.45 -12.57
N THR A 76 -1.53 -3.18 -13.58
CA THR A 76 -0.21 -2.95 -14.22
C THR A 76 0.01 -1.52 -14.72
N SER A 77 -1.04 -0.85 -15.21
CA SER A 77 -0.98 0.54 -15.69
C SER A 77 -0.78 1.58 -14.60
N THR A 78 -0.96 1.23 -13.32
CA THR A 78 -0.85 2.13 -12.17
C THR A 78 0.44 1.96 -11.37
N LEU A 79 1.28 0.97 -11.70
CA LEU A 79 2.53 0.70 -10.98
C LEU A 79 3.49 1.90 -10.95
N HIS A 80 3.56 2.68 -12.04
CA HIS A 80 4.36 3.90 -12.07
C HIS A 80 3.96 4.89 -10.96
N LYS A 81 2.67 4.97 -10.62
CA LYS A 81 2.20 5.85 -9.54
C LYS A 81 2.73 5.39 -8.20
N LEU A 82 2.76 4.08 -7.95
CA LEU A 82 3.28 3.50 -6.71
C LEU A 82 4.75 3.88 -6.51
N ILE A 83 5.57 3.64 -7.54
CA ILE A 83 7.00 3.90 -7.50
C ILE A 83 7.29 5.39 -7.33
N SER A 84 6.48 6.26 -7.92
CA SER A 84 6.61 7.72 -7.75
C SER A 84 6.28 8.22 -6.33
N LEU A 85 5.65 7.42 -5.47
CA LEU A 85 5.33 7.83 -4.10
C LEU A 85 6.52 7.80 -3.16
N LYS A 86 7.56 7.01 -3.47
CA LYS A 86 8.76 6.86 -2.63
C LYS A 86 8.43 6.41 -1.21
N CYS A 87 7.42 5.57 -1.06
CA CYS A 87 6.95 5.01 0.21
C CYS A 87 6.96 3.47 0.14
N ASP A 88 8.03 2.93 -0.43
CA ASP A 88 8.14 1.51 -0.80
C ASP A 88 7.96 0.61 0.43
N GLU A 89 8.44 1.04 1.60
CA GLU A 89 8.31 0.32 2.85
C GLU A 89 6.84 0.15 3.27
N GLN A 90 6.02 1.19 3.13
CA GLN A 90 4.57 1.12 3.43
C GLN A 90 3.84 0.24 2.41
N LEU A 91 4.20 0.34 1.12
CA LEU A 91 3.63 -0.47 0.06
C LEU A 91 3.95 -1.96 0.27
N MET A 92 5.22 -2.28 0.53
CA MET A 92 5.68 -3.64 0.81
C MET A 92 5.06 -4.20 2.09
N SER A 93 4.91 -3.38 3.14
CA SER A 93 4.25 -3.77 4.37
C SER A 93 2.79 -4.16 4.13
N TYR A 94 2.04 -3.39 3.32
CA TYR A 94 0.67 -3.73 2.94
C TYR A 94 0.62 -5.03 2.13
N LEU A 95 1.48 -5.19 1.11
CA LEU A 95 1.51 -6.42 0.29
C LEU A 95 1.80 -7.66 1.13
N ARG A 96 2.74 -7.56 2.09
CA ARG A 96 2.99 -8.62 3.07
C ARG A 96 1.78 -8.87 3.97
N HIS A 97 1.09 -7.82 4.41
CA HIS A 97 -0.15 -7.97 5.19
C HIS A 97 -1.22 -8.74 4.43
N ILE A 98 -1.38 -8.49 3.12
CA ILE A 98 -2.27 -9.29 2.27
C ILE A 98 -1.87 -10.76 2.36
N ARG A 99 -0.61 -11.09 2.04
CA ARG A 99 -0.12 -12.48 2.10
C ARG A 99 -0.38 -13.10 3.47
N THR A 100 -0.06 -12.42 4.56
CA THR A 100 -0.25 -12.92 5.93
C THR A 100 -1.72 -13.21 6.26
N VAL A 101 -2.66 -12.34 5.88
CA VAL A 101 -4.10 -12.58 6.16
C VAL A 101 -4.60 -13.81 5.41
N TRP A 102 -4.26 -13.93 4.12
CA TRP A 102 -4.68 -15.07 3.31
C TRP A 102 -4.03 -16.39 3.73
N SER A 103 -2.74 -16.38 4.11
CA SER A 103 -2.06 -17.56 4.65
C SER A 103 -2.69 -18.07 5.94
N ARG A 104 -3.14 -17.17 6.82
CA ARG A 104 -3.82 -17.56 8.07
C ARG A 104 -5.08 -18.38 7.82
N PHE A 105 -5.86 -18.08 6.76
CA PHE A 105 -7.09 -18.82 6.46
C PHE A 105 -6.86 -20.33 6.24
N VAL A 106 -5.65 -20.69 5.80
CA VAL A 106 -5.24 -22.06 5.54
C VAL A 106 -4.10 -22.52 6.46
N GLN A 107 -3.92 -21.86 7.61
CA GLN A 107 -2.89 -22.20 8.60
C GLN A 107 -1.48 -22.30 8.00
N ASP A 108 -1.14 -21.35 7.13
CA ASP A 108 0.16 -21.24 6.45
C ASP A 108 0.52 -22.44 5.53
N ASP A 109 -0.49 -23.20 5.07
CA ASP A 109 -0.31 -24.23 4.04
C ASP A 109 -0.18 -23.58 2.64
N ASP A 110 1.04 -23.61 2.10
CA ASP A 110 1.42 -23.04 0.81
C ASP A 110 0.77 -23.72 -0.41
N GLU A 111 0.29 -24.97 -0.29
CA GLU A 111 -0.46 -25.62 -1.37
C GLU A 111 -1.96 -25.33 -1.25
N ALA A 112 -2.49 -25.30 -0.04
CA ALA A 112 -3.89 -24.94 0.20
C ALA A 112 -4.20 -23.49 -0.18
N ILE A 113 -3.26 -22.55 0.04
CA ILE A 113 -3.47 -21.13 -0.31
C ILE A 113 -3.67 -20.94 -1.82
N LYS A 114 -3.10 -21.82 -2.66
CA LYS A 114 -3.24 -21.77 -4.12
C LYS A 114 -4.63 -22.18 -4.60
N LYS A 115 -5.43 -22.83 -3.75
CA LYS A 115 -6.80 -23.25 -4.05
C LYS A 115 -7.80 -22.09 -4.06
N PHE A 116 -7.46 -20.95 -3.44
CA PHE A 116 -8.30 -19.76 -3.48
C PHE A 116 -8.46 -19.24 -4.90
N ASP A 117 -9.70 -19.12 -5.34
CA ASP A 117 -10.03 -18.58 -6.65
C ASP A 117 -10.50 -17.11 -6.58
N ALA A 118 -10.76 -16.52 -7.75
CA ALA A 118 -11.19 -15.12 -7.84
C ALA A 118 -12.56 -14.84 -7.21
N THR A 119 -13.43 -15.85 -7.14
CA THR A 119 -14.75 -15.74 -6.50
C THR A 119 -14.56 -15.65 -4.99
N ASP A 120 -13.69 -16.49 -4.43
CA ASP A 120 -13.34 -16.46 -3.01
C ASP A 120 -12.85 -15.07 -2.59
N VAL A 121 -11.90 -14.51 -3.36
CA VAL A 121 -11.35 -13.17 -3.10
C VAL A 121 -12.43 -12.10 -3.17
N LYS A 122 -13.24 -12.09 -4.23
CA LYS A 122 -14.28 -11.08 -4.42
C LYS A 122 -15.35 -11.12 -3.32
N GLU A 123 -15.65 -12.31 -2.82
CA GLU A 123 -16.61 -12.51 -1.73
C GLU A 123 -15.98 -12.40 -0.33
N LEU A 124 -14.69 -12.10 -0.22
CA LEU A 124 -14.06 -11.87 1.08
C LEU A 124 -13.51 -10.45 1.21
N GLU A 125 -12.96 -9.88 0.14
CA GLU A 125 -12.37 -8.56 0.17
C GLU A 125 -13.36 -7.49 0.67
N LEU A 126 -12.83 -6.47 1.36
CA LEU A 126 -13.60 -5.37 1.97
C LEU A 126 -14.54 -5.77 3.13
N ARG A 127 -14.54 -7.03 3.57
CA ARG A 127 -15.40 -7.53 4.65
C ARG A 127 -14.61 -7.65 5.95
N CYS A 128 -15.26 -7.39 7.10
CA CYS A 128 -14.69 -7.55 8.42
C CYS A 128 -15.64 -8.36 9.32
N PRO A 129 -15.73 -9.69 9.12
CA PRO A 129 -16.77 -10.53 9.72
C PRO A 129 -16.70 -10.64 11.25
N ARG A 130 -15.56 -10.35 11.89
CA ARG A 130 -15.47 -10.30 13.36
C ARG A 130 -16.27 -9.15 13.95
N TYR A 131 -16.28 -7.99 13.30
CA TYR A 131 -16.89 -6.77 13.82
C TYR A 131 -18.19 -6.38 13.12
N SER A 132 -18.47 -6.92 11.92
CA SER A 132 -19.68 -6.66 11.15
C SER A 132 -20.54 -7.92 11.03
N ALA A 133 -21.70 -7.92 11.71
CA ALA A 133 -22.67 -9.00 11.62
C ALA A 133 -23.22 -9.16 10.19
N TYR A 134 -23.34 -8.04 9.45
CA TYR A 134 -23.73 -8.04 8.05
C TYR A 134 -22.71 -8.77 7.18
N ASP A 135 -21.42 -8.44 7.33
CA ASP A 135 -20.34 -9.08 6.56
C ASP A 135 -20.26 -10.57 6.87
N LYS A 136 -20.38 -10.93 8.15
CA LYS A 136 -20.41 -12.32 8.59
C LYS A 136 -21.57 -13.08 7.93
N ALA A 137 -22.79 -12.55 8.00
CA ALA A 137 -23.96 -13.19 7.39
C ALA A 137 -23.83 -13.32 5.88
N LYS A 138 -23.25 -12.30 5.21
CA LYS A 138 -23.03 -12.32 3.76
C LYS A 138 -22.06 -13.43 3.37
N ILE A 139 -20.92 -13.56 4.04
CA ILE A 139 -19.95 -14.64 3.76
C ILE A 139 -20.56 -16.01 4.07
N GLN A 140 -21.30 -16.14 5.18
CA GLN A 140 -21.97 -17.38 5.56
C GLN A 140 -22.94 -17.85 4.47
N MET A 141 -23.75 -16.95 3.93
CA MET A 141 -24.69 -17.25 2.84
C MET A 141 -23.98 -17.77 1.59
N GLU A 142 -22.85 -17.16 1.20
CA GLU A 142 -22.07 -17.63 0.05
C GLU A 142 -21.40 -18.99 0.31
N LEU A 143 -21.00 -19.25 1.56
CA LEU A 143 -20.43 -20.52 2.00
C LEU A 143 -21.47 -21.65 1.93
N GLU A 144 -22.64 -21.42 2.53
CA GLU A 144 -23.76 -22.37 2.56
C GLU A 144 -24.34 -22.63 1.16
N GLY A 145 -24.36 -21.61 0.31
CA GLY A 145 -24.69 -21.73 -1.11
C GLY A 145 -23.64 -22.47 -1.96
N GLY A 146 -22.47 -22.78 -1.40
CA GLY A 146 -21.38 -23.44 -2.13
C GLY A 146 -20.75 -22.54 -3.21
N HIS A 147 -20.89 -21.22 -3.09
CA HIS A 147 -20.36 -20.28 -4.06
C HIS A 147 -18.87 -19.96 -3.82
N ILE A 148 -18.43 -20.04 -2.56
CA ILE A 148 -17.04 -19.85 -2.16
C ILE A 148 -16.42 -21.15 -1.64
N PHE A 149 -15.09 -21.17 -1.65
CA PHE A 149 -14.19 -22.25 -1.27
C PHE A 149 -14.45 -23.55 -2.06
N ARG A 150 -14.83 -23.41 -3.33
CA ARG A 150 -15.23 -24.54 -4.19
C ARG A 150 -14.15 -25.59 -4.32
N ASN A 151 -12.89 -25.18 -4.33
CA ASN A 151 -11.71 -26.04 -4.46
C ASN A 151 -11.28 -26.70 -3.15
N PHE A 152 -11.99 -26.44 -2.04
CA PHE A 152 -11.74 -27.02 -0.73
C PHE A 152 -12.80 -28.07 -0.37
N SER A 153 -12.37 -29.10 0.37
CA SER A 153 -13.23 -30.10 0.99
C SER A 153 -14.13 -29.49 2.07
N GLN A 154 -15.22 -30.16 2.43
CA GLN A 154 -16.15 -29.66 3.44
C GLN A 154 -15.48 -29.41 4.81
N HIS A 155 -14.50 -30.25 5.19
CA HIS A 155 -13.73 -30.08 6.41
C HIS A 155 -12.83 -28.83 6.35
N GLU A 156 -12.08 -28.64 5.26
CA GLU A 156 -11.27 -27.44 5.05
C GLU A 156 -12.13 -26.17 5.06
N ARG A 157 -13.31 -26.19 4.44
CA ARG A 157 -14.24 -25.06 4.44
C ARG A 157 -14.67 -24.64 5.85
N GLN A 158 -14.96 -25.60 6.73
CA GLN A 158 -15.31 -25.33 8.12
C GLN A 158 -14.15 -24.72 8.91
N ALA A 159 -12.93 -25.21 8.69
CA ALA A 159 -11.72 -24.66 9.30
C ALA A 159 -11.45 -23.22 8.83
N ILE A 160 -11.52 -22.98 7.51
CA ILE A 160 -11.37 -21.64 6.91
C ILE A 160 -12.42 -20.69 7.49
N TRP A 161 -13.68 -21.12 7.57
CA TRP A 161 -14.78 -20.32 8.13
C TRP A 161 -14.54 -19.87 9.57
N ALA A 162 -14.04 -20.76 10.43
CA ALA A 162 -13.72 -20.42 11.81
C ALA A 162 -12.65 -19.30 11.88
N ILE A 163 -11.63 -19.36 11.00
CA ILE A 163 -10.57 -18.36 10.96
C ILE A 163 -11.07 -17.04 10.36
N VAL A 164 -11.77 -17.10 9.23
CA VAL A 164 -12.37 -15.92 8.56
C VAL A 164 -13.23 -15.14 9.56
N THR A 165 -14.12 -15.80 10.30
CA THR A 165 -14.99 -15.11 11.28
C THR A 165 -14.25 -14.54 12.49
N SER A 166 -13.04 -15.02 12.78
CA SER A 166 -12.18 -14.48 13.84
C SER A 166 -11.24 -13.35 13.37
N THR A 167 -11.23 -13.06 12.07
CA THR A 167 -10.32 -12.07 11.46
C THR A 167 -10.70 -10.66 11.88
N ASP A 168 -9.75 -9.96 12.51
CA ASP A 168 -9.91 -8.65 13.15
C ASP A 168 -9.51 -7.46 12.28
N CYS A 169 -9.37 -7.69 10.99
CA CYS A 169 -9.16 -6.64 10.01
C CYS A 169 -10.20 -6.75 8.88
N ILE A 170 -10.25 -5.69 8.07
CA ILE A 170 -10.87 -5.78 6.76
C ILE A 170 -10.01 -6.74 5.94
N ILE A 171 -10.62 -7.77 5.36
CA ILE A 171 -9.89 -8.75 4.55
C ILE A 171 -9.30 -8.02 3.34
N PRO A 172 -7.96 -7.95 3.23
CA PRO A 172 -7.30 -7.14 2.23
C PRO A 172 -7.11 -7.92 0.93
N SER A 173 -6.98 -7.21 -0.19
CA SER A 173 -6.66 -7.77 -1.50
C SER A 173 -5.84 -6.77 -2.32
N LEU A 174 -5.40 -7.16 -3.52
CA LEU A 174 -4.81 -6.17 -4.43
C LEU A 174 -5.80 -5.05 -4.79
N TYR A 175 -7.10 -5.33 -4.83
CA TYR A 175 -8.10 -4.28 -5.04
C TYR A 175 -8.06 -3.26 -3.89
N THR A 176 -8.14 -3.71 -2.63
CA THR A 176 -8.13 -2.81 -1.47
C THR A 176 -6.82 -2.04 -1.39
N PHE A 177 -5.69 -2.69 -1.67
CA PHE A 177 -4.38 -2.05 -1.76
C PHE A 177 -4.38 -0.86 -2.73
N PHE A 178 -4.86 -1.03 -3.97
CA PHE A 178 -4.88 0.08 -4.92
C PHE A 178 -5.87 1.19 -4.56
N GLU A 179 -6.93 0.87 -3.82
CA GLU A 179 -7.85 1.89 -3.29
C GLU A 179 -7.21 2.67 -2.13
N ASP A 180 -6.58 1.96 -1.19
CA ASP A 180 -5.94 2.56 0.00
C ASP A 180 -4.67 3.36 -0.36
N VAL A 181 -3.98 3.00 -1.44
CA VAL A 181 -2.89 3.83 -1.98
C VAL A 181 -3.35 5.24 -2.35
N LYS A 182 -4.63 5.44 -2.69
CA LYS A 182 -5.16 6.80 -2.93
C LYS A 182 -5.18 7.64 -1.66
N LEU A 183 -5.40 7.01 -0.50
CA LEU A 183 -5.25 7.67 0.80
C LEU A 183 -3.77 7.92 1.10
N LEU A 184 -2.91 6.93 0.82
CA LEU A 184 -1.47 7.06 1.02
C LEU A 184 -0.87 8.21 0.19
N GLN A 185 -1.39 8.46 -1.02
CA GLN A 185 -1.04 9.64 -1.83
C GLN A 185 -1.27 10.95 -1.08
N ALA A 186 -2.41 11.11 -0.40
CA ALA A 186 -2.68 12.30 0.39
C ALA A 186 -1.73 12.42 1.61
N CYS A 187 -1.33 11.28 2.18
CA CYS A 187 -0.36 11.23 3.27
C CYS A 187 1.04 11.62 2.78
N VAL A 188 1.46 11.16 1.61
CA VAL A 188 2.73 11.55 0.96
C VAL A 188 2.80 13.06 0.73
N GLU A 189 1.71 13.69 0.25
CA GLU A 189 1.68 15.15 0.10
C GLU A 189 1.84 15.88 1.45
N SER A 190 1.43 15.25 2.55
CA SER A 190 1.67 15.77 3.90
C SER A 190 3.13 15.59 4.33
N MET A 191 3.72 14.42 4.07
CA MET A 191 5.12 14.11 4.41
C MET A 191 6.11 15.03 3.68
N LYS A 192 5.79 15.47 2.45
CA LYS A 192 6.62 16.43 1.68
C LYS A 192 6.87 17.75 2.39
N TYR A 193 6.00 18.16 3.32
CA TYR A 193 6.23 19.35 4.14
C TYR A 193 7.35 19.14 5.16
N LEU A 194 7.62 17.90 5.58
CA LEU A 194 8.71 17.60 6.51
C LEU A 194 10.02 17.31 5.78
N ILE A 195 9.96 16.59 4.66
CA ILE A 195 11.14 16.19 3.92
C ILE A 195 10.79 15.88 2.47
N SER A 196 11.64 16.31 1.53
CA SER A 196 11.42 16.07 0.09
C SER A 196 12.53 15.18 -0.49
N PRO A 197 12.41 13.83 -0.42
CA PRO A 197 13.44 12.95 -0.93
C PRO A 197 13.58 13.05 -2.46
N VAL A 198 14.82 12.99 -2.96
CA VAL A 198 15.12 13.14 -4.41
C VAL A 198 15.26 11.81 -5.13
N GLU A 199 15.99 10.85 -4.57
CA GLU A 199 16.16 9.50 -5.15
C GLU A 199 15.68 8.40 -4.20
N GLU A 200 15.80 8.62 -2.90
CA GLU A 200 15.47 7.64 -1.86
C GLU A 200 14.00 7.65 -1.43
N THR A 201 13.62 6.73 -0.53
CA THR A 201 12.28 6.69 0.07
C THR A 201 12.14 7.72 1.19
N PHE A 202 10.91 8.06 1.57
CA PHE A 202 10.65 8.87 2.76
C PHE A 202 11.26 8.25 4.02
N ASN A 203 11.20 6.93 4.17
CA ASN A 203 11.78 6.25 5.34
C ASN A 203 13.31 6.39 5.36
N MET A 204 13.99 6.21 4.22
CA MET A 204 15.44 6.40 4.13
C MET A 204 15.83 7.85 4.46
N ALA A 205 15.12 8.82 3.87
CA ALA A 205 15.39 10.24 4.12
C ALA A 205 15.14 10.62 5.59
N LEU A 206 14.09 10.10 6.23
CA LEU A 206 13.81 10.31 7.64
C LEU A 206 14.84 9.64 8.55
N ARG A 207 15.27 8.42 8.23
CA ARG A 207 16.35 7.76 8.97
C ARG A 207 17.64 8.58 8.90
N ALA A 208 18.03 9.03 7.71
CA ALA A 208 19.21 9.88 7.53
C ALA A 208 19.10 11.22 8.29
N SER A 209 17.91 11.82 8.29
CA SER A 209 17.65 13.09 8.99
C SER A 209 17.70 12.95 10.52
N TRP A 210 17.38 11.76 11.02
CA TRP A 210 17.49 11.42 12.43
C TRP A 210 18.92 11.14 12.86
N THR A 211 19.65 10.34 12.07
CA THR A 211 21.00 9.90 12.43
C THR A 211 22.04 10.99 12.28
N GLN A 212 21.71 12.10 11.59
CA GLN A 212 22.59 13.25 11.33
C GLN A 212 23.94 12.83 10.73
N GLY A 213 23.95 11.75 9.94
CA GLY A 213 25.16 11.23 9.30
C GLY A 213 25.90 10.13 10.07
N ARG A 214 25.40 9.65 11.21
CA ARG A 214 25.86 8.39 11.82
C ARG A 214 25.61 7.22 10.86
N MET A 215 26.55 6.30 10.77
CA MET A 215 26.37 5.08 9.98
C MET A 215 25.38 4.14 10.68
N GLU A 216 24.56 3.40 9.94
CA GLU A 216 23.61 2.43 10.54
C GLU A 216 24.33 1.39 11.43
N SER A 217 25.55 0.99 11.07
CA SER A 217 26.37 0.07 11.88
C SER A 217 26.77 0.61 13.26
N GLU A 218 26.62 1.90 13.49
CA GLU A 218 26.89 2.55 14.78
C GLU A 218 25.65 2.63 15.67
N MET A 219 24.50 2.16 15.18
CA MET A 219 23.25 2.13 15.93
C MET A 219 23.06 0.81 16.65
N SER A 220 22.51 0.89 17.86
CA SER A 220 21.97 -0.27 18.55
C SER A 220 20.65 -0.72 17.90
N ALA A 221 20.30 -2.00 18.05
CA ALA A 221 19.02 -2.53 17.59
C ALA A 221 17.81 -1.81 18.22
N ASP A 222 17.95 -1.36 19.48
CA ASP A 222 16.92 -0.59 20.18
C ASP A 222 16.72 0.80 19.56
N GLU A 223 17.81 1.46 19.14
CA GLU A 223 17.73 2.74 18.42
C GLU A 223 17.05 2.57 17.06
N GLU A 224 17.39 1.52 16.29
CA GLU A 224 16.75 1.24 15.00
C GLU A 224 15.24 1.02 15.15
N ALA A 225 14.84 0.18 16.11
CA ALA A 225 13.44 -0.07 16.42
C ALA A 225 12.70 1.21 16.82
N ARG A 226 13.35 2.08 17.60
CA ARG A 226 12.79 3.37 18.00
C ARG A 226 12.57 4.30 16.80
N ILE A 227 13.54 4.40 15.88
CA ILE A 227 13.36 5.23 14.68
C ILE A 227 12.18 4.71 13.85
N ASP A 228 12.07 3.39 13.68
CA ASP A 228 10.96 2.80 12.93
C ASP A 228 9.59 3.11 13.55
N LEU A 229 9.49 3.07 14.88
CA LEU A 229 8.26 3.47 15.57
C LEU A 229 7.94 4.95 15.33
N LEU A 230 8.92 5.83 15.40
CA LEU A 230 8.70 7.27 15.21
C LEU A 230 8.34 7.62 13.76
N ILE A 231 8.92 6.92 12.78
CA ILE A 231 8.51 7.04 11.37
C ILE A 231 7.06 6.57 11.20
N ARG A 232 6.67 5.45 11.83
CA ARG A 232 5.28 4.99 11.82
C ARG A 232 4.34 6.01 12.46
N ASP A 233 4.74 6.66 13.56
CA ASP A 233 3.95 7.70 14.21
C ASP A 233 3.72 8.89 13.27
N LEU A 234 4.73 9.31 12.49
CA LEU A 234 4.56 10.35 11.47
C LEU A 234 3.53 9.93 10.43
N TRP A 235 3.63 8.71 9.88
CA TRP A 235 2.66 8.20 8.91
C TRP A 235 1.25 8.11 9.51
N MET A 236 1.09 7.58 10.73
CA MET A 236 -0.20 7.51 11.40
C MET A 236 -0.80 8.89 11.64
N LEU A 237 0.02 9.87 12.03
CA LEU A 237 -0.42 11.25 12.22
C LEU A 237 -0.91 11.86 10.89
N THR A 238 -0.23 11.57 9.77
CA THR A 238 -0.72 11.98 8.44
C THR A 238 -2.03 11.30 8.08
N MET A 239 -2.20 10.01 8.36
CA MET A 239 -3.45 9.27 8.07
C MET A 239 -4.62 9.77 8.93
N GLN A 240 -4.39 10.07 10.21
CA GLN A 240 -5.43 10.59 11.11
C GLN A 240 -5.87 12.00 10.73
N ASN A 241 -4.94 12.79 10.18
CA ASN A 241 -5.16 14.21 9.89
C ASN A 241 -5.10 14.53 8.39
N PHE A 242 -5.29 13.54 7.51
CA PHE A 242 -5.04 13.70 6.06
C PHE A 242 -5.87 14.81 5.44
N ARG A 243 -7.12 15.03 5.88
CA ARG A 243 -7.97 16.12 5.38
C ARG A 243 -7.44 17.51 5.70
N LEU A 244 -6.63 17.60 6.74
CA LEU A 244 -6.09 18.85 7.31
C LEU A 244 -4.67 19.13 6.83
N LEU A 245 -3.88 18.07 6.63
CA LEU A 245 -2.48 18.13 6.23
C LEU A 245 -2.29 18.02 4.71
N SER A 246 -3.16 17.31 3.99
CA SER A 246 -3.06 17.22 2.53
C SER A 246 -3.59 18.47 1.85
N GLN A 247 -2.94 18.87 0.75
CA GLN A 247 -3.54 19.81 -0.19
C GLN A 247 -4.75 19.10 -0.82
N GLN A 248 -5.96 19.56 -0.52
CA GLN A 248 -7.16 19.04 -1.18
C GLN A 248 -6.98 19.20 -2.71
N PRO A 249 -6.99 18.11 -3.51
CA PRO A 249 -7.10 18.26 -4.94
C PRO A 249 -8.48 18.87 -5.22
N ARG A 250 -8.54 19.91 -6.05
CA ARG A 250 -9.83 20.40 -6.56
C ARG A 250 -10.54 19.25 -7.25
N ARG A 251 -11.71 18.86 -6.74
CA ARG A 251 -12.63 18.02 -7.50
C ARG A 251 -13.21 18.84 -8.66
N SER A 252 -13.21 18.17 -9.80
CA SER A 252 -13.88 18.40 -11.09
C SER A 252 -13.50 19.62 -11.94
N ALA A 253 -13.24 19.30 -13.21
CA ALA A 253 -12.95 20.17 -14.34
C ALA A 253 -14.12 21.09 -14.77
N GLU A 254 -15.08 21.39 -13.90
CA GLU A 254 -16.24 22.25 -14.20
C GLU A 254 -16.13 23.68 -13.64
N ARG A 255 -15.05 24.02 -12.94
CA ARG A 255 -14.79 25.39 -12.48
C ARG A 255 -13.59 26.01 -13.17
N LEU A 256 -13.69 26.15 -14.49
CA LEU A 256 -12.77 26.97 -15.31
C LEU A 256 -13.16 28.47 -15.35
N LEU A 257 -13.96 28.95 -14.40
CA LEU A 257 -14.36 30.37 -14.33
C LEU A 257 -14.21 30.92 -12.91
N ALA A 258 -12.97 30.88 -12.41
CA ALA A 258 -12.36 31.80 -11.47
C ALA A 258 -11.12 31.10 -10.87
N LYS A 259 -9.95 31.73 -10.97
CA LYS A 259 -8.75 31.34 -10.23
C LYS A 259 -9.02 31.57 -8.73
N VAL A 260 -9.74 30.66 -8.08
CA VAL A 260 -9.62 30.52 -6.62
C VAL A 260 -8.12 30.25 -6.36
N PRO A 261 -7.47 30.79 -5.34
CA PRO A 261 -6.14 30.36 -4.93
C PRO A 261 -6.18 28.89 -4.46
N PRO A 262 -5.10 28.11 -4.57
CA PRO A 262 -5.03 26.84 -3.86
C PRO A 262 -5.26 27.12 -2.37
N GLN A 263 -6.20 26.40 -1.75
CA GLN A 263 -6.40 26.48 -0.31
C GLN A 263 -5.13 25.91 0.32
N ARG A 264 -4.27 26.79 0.84
CA ARG A 264 -3.02 26.37 1.50
C ARG A 264 -3.38 25.40 2.62
N ALA A 265 -2.59 24.34 2.78
CA ALA A 265 -2.68 23.50 3.96
C ALA A 265 -2.61 24.38 5.22
N ASN A 266 -3.32 23.99 6.28
CA ASN A 266 -3.43 24.83 7.48
C ASN A 266 -2.03 25.04 8.08
N GLU A 267 -1.49 26.25 7.94
CA GLU A 267 -0.11 26.61 8.34
C GLU A 267 0.15 26.31 9.83
N SER A 268 -0.86 26.50 10.70
CA SER A 268 -0.80 26.17 12.13
C SER A 268 -0.64 24.67 12.38
N LYS A 269 -1.34 23.83 11.60
CA LYS A 269 -1.25 22.36 11.68
C LYS A 269 0.04 21.83 11.09
N LEU A 270 0.54 22.43 10.01
CA LEU A 270 1.86 22.13 9.46
C LEU A 270 2.97 22.48 10.46
N ALA A 271 2.87 23.62 11.13
CA ALA A 271 3.80 24.00 12.20
C ALA A 271 3.78 22.99 13.35
N ARG A 272 2.59 22.51 13.75
CA ARG A 272 2.46 21.45 14.79
C ARG A 272 3.03 20.12 14.32
N PHE A 273 2.84 19.76 13.05
CA PHE A 273 3.42 18.55 12.46
C PHE A 273 4.95 18.61 12.44
N ALA A 274 5.53 19.74 12.01
CA ALA A 274 6.97 19.99 12.04
C ALA A 274 7.53 19.96 13.47
N ARG A 275 6.86 20.62 14.43
CA ARG A 275 7.24 20.55 15.85
C ARG A 275 7.19 19.13 16.42
N PHE A 276 6.25 18.29 15.97
CA PHE A 276 6.24 16.89 16.35
C PHE A 276 7.45 16.15 15.78
N ALA A 277 7.76 16.31 14.49
CA ALA A 277 8.92 15.68 13.87
C ALA A 277 10.26 16.12 14.53
N ASP A 278 10.40 17.42 14.82
CA ASP A 278 11.56 18.00 15.49
C ASP A 278 11.75 17.45 16.92
N ARG A 279 10.66 17.39 17.71
CA ARG A 279 10.69 16.80 19.07
C ARG A 279 10.92 15.31 19.07
N SER A 280 10.47 14.61 18.02
CA SER A 280 10.88 13.24 17.83
C SER A 280 12.39 13.25 17.67
N GLY A 281 12.97 14.02 16.74
CA GLY A 281 14.42 14.09 16.51
C GLY A 281 14.80 14.06 15.03
N PHE A 282 13.83 14.27 14.13
CA PHE A 282 14.06 14.38 12.69
C PHE A 282 14.45 15.82 12.33
N HIS A 283 15.48 16.00 11.51
CA HIS A 283 16.03 17.31 11.18
C HIS A 283 16.06 17.55 9.67
N SER A 284 15.36 18.58 9.20
CA SER A 284 15.44 19.03 7.81
C SER A 284 15.32 20.55 7.72
N PRO A 285 15.76 21.17 6.61
CA PRO A 285 15.48 22.58 6.34
C PRO A 285 13.98 22.90 6.40
N GLU A 286 13.14 22.02 5.87
CA GLU A 286 11.68 22.19 5.84
C GLU A 286 11.07 22.16 7.25
N ILE A 287 11.50 21.23 8.10
CA ILE A 287 11.10 21.16 9.52
C ILE A 287 11.51 22.45 10.24
N SER A 288 12.74 22.91 10.01
CA SER A 288 13.30 24.11 10.65
C SER A 288 12.53 25.38 10.28
N ILE A 289 12.08 25.49 9.02
CA ILE A 289 11.27 26.63 8.56
C ILE A 289 9.86 26.57 9.15
N LEU A 290 9.22 25.39 9.11
CA LEU A 290 7.82 25.25 9.51
C LEU A 290 7.60 25.36 11.02
N LYS A 291 8.56 24.91 11.85
CA LYS A 291 8.39 24.92 13.31
C LYS A 291 8.35 26.34 13.91
N GLU A 292 8.99 27.29 13.24
CA GLU A 292 9.06 28.72 13.60
C GLU A 292 7.78 29.51 13.25
N LEU A 293 6.82 28.89 12.55
CA LEU A 293 5.56 29.55 12.23
C LEU A 293 4.72 29.79 13.51
N PRO A 294 4.17 31.02 13.67
CA PRO A 294 3.42 31.38 14.86
C PRO A 294 2.13 30.55 14.97
N PRO A 295 1.73 30.13 16.19
CA PRO A 295 0.49 29.39 16.39
C PRO A 295 -0.71 30.29 16.03
N GLN A 296 -1.52 29.88 15.06
CA GLN A 296 -2.77 30.55 14.70
C GLN A 296 -3.94 29.62 15.08
N GLN A 297 -4.67 29.98 16.15
CA GLN A 297 -5.84 29.30 16.74
C GLN A 297 -5.74 27.77 16.93
N GLU A 298 -6.12 27.30 18.11
CA GLU A 298 -5.98 25.90 18.55
C GLU A 298 -6.99 24.96 17.87
N GLU A 299 -6.73 24.56 16.62
CA GLU A 299 -7.27 23.31 16.11
C GLU A 299 -6.23 22.19 16.33
N GLU A 300 -6.56 21.25 17.21
CA GLU A 300 -5.64 20.17 17.55
C GLU A 300 -5.45 19.18 16.40
N LEU A 301 -4.19 18.74 16.20
CA LEU A 301 -3.96 17.47 15.51
C LEU A 301 -4.48 16.37 16.43
N VAL A 302 -5.22 15.43 15.87
CA VAL A 302 -5.61 14.23 16.60
C VAL A 302 -4.33 13.43 16.86
N PHE A 303 -3.91 13.36 18.12
CA PHE A 303 -2.85 12.49 18.62
C PHE A 303 -3.50 11.34 19.38
N CYS A 304 -4.04 10.36 18.64
CA CYS A 304 -4.51 9.12 19.25
C CYS A 304 -3.34 8.13 19.40
N LEU A 305 -2.18 8.58 19.87
CA LEU A 305 -1.08 7.70 20.26
C LEU A 305 -1.33 7.31 21.71
N LYS A 306 -1.74 6.06 21.93
CA LYS A 306 -1.85 5.43 23.26
C LYS A 306 -0.58 4.66 23.55
#